data_AF-A0A920PUR9-F1
#
_entry.id   AF-A0A920PUR9-F1
#
_cell.length_a   1.000
_cell.length_b   1.000
_cell.length_c   1.000
_cell.angle_alpha   90.00
_cell.angle_beta   90.00
_cell.angle_gamma   90.00
#
_symmetry.space_group_name_H-M   'P 1'
#
loop_
_entity.id
_entity.type
_entity.pdbx_description
1 polymer ?
#
loop_
_entity_poly.entity_id
_entity_poly.type
_entity_poly.pdbx_seq_one_letter_code
_entity_poly.pdbx_strand_id
1 'polypeptide(L)'
;MVREPGTTPLGQHLRDYLKSSQPLSSKAELLLFAAARAELVGTTIKPNLDAGISIIADRFEASSKGLPGIRKKIEQKDDYRPQ
;
A
#
# COMPACT_ATOMS: atom_id res chain seq x y z
N MET A 1 4.13 15.45 5.03
CA MET A 1 3.13 14.36 4.93
C MET A 1 3.32 13.69 3.59
N VAL A 2 3.39 12.36 3.54
CA VAL A 2 3.53 11.57 2.30
C VAL A 2 2.31 10.68 2.11
N ARG A 3 2.03 10.25 0.87
CA ARG A 3 0.87 9.44 0.50
C ARG A 3 1.28 8.33 -0.47
N GLU A 4 0.83 7.12 -0.18
CA GLU A 4 1.07 5.96 -1.04
C GLU A 4 -0.23 5.41 -1.65
N PRO A 5 -0.25 5.16 -2.98
CA PRO A 5 0.66 5.68 -4.00
C PRO A 5 0.36 7.17 -4.27
N GLY A 6 1.37 7.94 -4.70
CA GLY A 6 1.16 9.28 -5.27
C GLY A 6 2.17 10.39 -4.93
N THR A 7 2.99 10.27 -3.88
CA THR A 7 3.88 11.39 -3.50
C THR A 7 5.07 11.61 -4.44
N THR A 8 5.56 10.57 -5.12
CA THR A 8 6.66 10.69 -6.09
C THR A 8 6.13 10.73 -7.54
N PRO A 9 6.88 11.26 -8.52
CA PRO A 9 6.44 11.25 -9.92
C PRO A 9 6.06 9.86 -10.43
N LEU A 10 6.90 8.85 -10.17
CA LEU A 10 6.58 7.45 -10.50
C LEU A 10 5.37 6.97 -9.68
N GLY A 11 5.32 7.25 -8.37
CA GLY A 11 4.19 6.87 -7.52
C GLY A 11 2.86 7.47 -8.01
N GLN A 12 2.88 8.67 -8.59
CA GLN A 12 1.70 9.33 -9.15
C GLN A 12 1.28 8.68 -10.47
N HIS A 13 2.21 8.38 -11.38
CA HIS A 13 1.88 7.61 -12.59
C HIS A 13 1.29 6.24 -12.25
N LEU A 14 1.88 5.53 -11.30
CA LEU A 14 1.37 4.22 -10.86
C LEU A 14 0.00 4.33 -10.21
N ARG A 15 -0.25 5.39 -9.43
CA ARG A 15 -1.58 5.67 -8.85
C ARG A 15 -2.62 5.86 -9.94
N ASP A 16 -2.30 6.63 -10.97
CA ASP A 16 -3.25 6.91 -12.06
C ASP A 16 -3.57 5.65 -12.86
N TYR A 17 -2.55 4.82 -13.11
CA TYR A 17 -2.75 3.50 -13.72
C TYR A 17 -3.59 2.56 -12.86
N LEU A 18 -3.31 2.47 -11.55
CA LEU A 18 -4.09 1.67 -10.59
C LEU A 18 -5.55 2.15 -10.46
N LYS A 19 -5.84 3.42 -10.76
CA LYS A 19 -7.20 3.98 -10.80
C LYS A 19 -7.91 3.79 -12.12
N SER A 20 -7.19 3.40 -13.16
CA SER A 20 -7.79 3.19 -14.49
C SER A 20 -8.72 1.97 -14.48
N SER A 21 -9.60 1.89 -15.48
CA SER A 21 -10.48 0.72 -15.67
C SER A 21 -9.78 -0.48 -16.32
N GLN A 22 -8.45 -0.44 -16.46
CA GLN A 22 -7.70 -1.53 -17.08
C GLN A 22 -7.62 -2.72 -16.13
N PRO A 23 -7.93 -3.95 -16.60
CA PRO A 23 -7.88 -5.13 -15.76
C PRO A 23 -6.44 -5.46 -15.36
N LEU A 24 -6.24 -5.72 -14.07
CA LEU A 24 -4.99 -6.22 -13.52
C LEU A 24 -5.24 -7.52 -12.78
N SER A 25 -4.30 -8.46 -12.88
CA SER A 25 -4.26 -9.55 -11.91
C SER A 25 -3.96 -8.99 -10.52
N SER A 26 -4.47 -9.62 -9.47
CA SER A 26 -4.22 -9.18 -8.09
C SER A 26 -2.71 -9.12 -7.76
N LYS A 27 -1.90 -9.97 -8.39
CA LYS A 27 -0.45 -9.96 -8.23
C LYS A 27 0.20 -8.75 -8.91
N ALA A 28 -0.24 -8.38 -10.11
CA ALA A 28 0.25 -7.18 -10.79
C ALA A 28 -0.10 -5.92 -10.00
N GLU A 29 -1.35 -5.82 -9.52
CA GLU A 29 -1.80 -4.72 -8.67
C GLU A 29 -0.91 -4.56 -7.42
N LEU A 30 -0.68 -5.66 -6.68
CA LEU A 30 0.21 -5.68 -5.52
C LEU A 30 1.63 -5.19 -5.86
N LEU A 31 2.21 -5.68 -6.96
CA LEU A 31 3.56 -5.32 -7.36
C LEU A 31 3.67 -3.84 -7.75
N LEU A 32 2.64 -3.25 -8.34
CA LEU A 32 2.61 -1.81 -8.64
C LEU A 32 2.54 -0.96 -7.37
N PHE A 33 1.76 -1.37 -6.37
CA PHE A 33 1.80 -0.73 -5.04
C PHE A 33 3.20 -0.85 -4.43
N ALA A 34 3.82 -2.03 -4.48
CA ALA A 34 5.17 -2.25 -3.95
C ALA A 34 6.23 -1.39 -4.67
N ALA A 35 6.11 -1.24 -6.00
CA ALA A 35 6.98 -0.37 -6.79
C ALA A 35 6.85 1.11 -6.38
N ALA A 36 5.61 1.61 -6.24
CA ALA A 36 5.36 2.97 -5.77
C ALA A 36 5.93 3.21 -4.35
N ARG A 37 5.82 2.21 -3.47
CA ARG A 37 6.41 2.26 -2.12
C ARG A 37 7.91 2.31 -2.13
N ALA A 38 8.56 1.42 -2.90
CA ALA A 38 10.02 1.35 -2.97
C ALA A 38 10.61 2.70 -3.40
N GLU A 39 9.99 3.33 -4.40
CA GLU A 39 10.35 4.68 -4.85
C GLU A 39 10.18 5.73 -3.74
N LEU A 40 9.01 5.76 -3.10
CA LEU A 40 8.73 6.71 -2.00
C LEU A 40 9.71 6.56 -0.83
N VAL A 41 10.03 5.32 -0.48
CA VAL A 41 10.96 5.01 0.60
C VAL A 41 12.37 5.49 0.27
N GLY A 42 12.87 5.12 -0.91
CA GLY A 42 14.24 5.43 -1.32
C GLY A 42 14.49 6.92 -1.54
N THR A 43 13.52 7.63 -2.10
CA THR A 43 13.71 9.03 -2.52
C THR A 43 13.25 10.06 -1.51
N THR A 44 12.27 9.73 -0.66
CA THR A 44 11.65 10.69 0.25
C THR A 44 11.76 10.26 1.70
N ILE A 45 11.29 9.07 2.06
CA ILE A 45 11.18 8.68 3.48
C ILE A 45 12.56 8.54 4.10
N LYS A 46 13.42 7.70 3.52
CA LYS A 46 14.74 7.40 4.11
C LYS A 46 15.61 8.66 4.25
N PRO A 47 15.77 9.52 3.23
CA PRO A 47 16.56 10.74 3.39
C PRO A 47 16.03 11.69 4.48
N ASN A 48 14.72 11.82 4.64
CA ASN A 48 14.12 12.68 5.67
C ASN A 48 14.29 12.08 7.08
N LEU A 49 14.12 10.76 7.22
CA LEU A 49 14.38 10.09 8.50
C LEU A 49 15.85 10.18 8.91
N ASP A 50 16.77 10.00 7.95
CA ASP A 50 18.22 10.14 8.18
C ASP A 50 18.59 11.57 8.62
N ALA A 51 17.79 12.57 8.20
CA ALA A 51 17.90 13.97 8.63
C ALA A 51 17.18 14.29 9.95
N GLY A 52 16.63 13.29 10.65
CA GLY A 52 15.89 13.47 11.91
C GLY A 52 14.48 14.07 11.75
N ILE A 53 13.95 14.10 10.52
CA ILE A 53 12.64 14.68 10.23
C ILE A 53 11.56 13.60 10.43
N SER A 54 10.57 13.91 11.25
CA SER A 54 9.39 13.05 11.43
C SER A 54 8.45 13.13 10.22
N ILE A 55 7.92 11.98 9.79
CA ILE A 55 7.06 11.87 8.61
C ILE A 55 5.73 11.23 8.98
N ILE A 56 4.63 11.88 8.58
CA ILE A 56 3.28 11.31 8.60
C ILE A 56 2.97 10.74 7.22
N ALA A 57 2.62 9.45 7.16
CA ALA A 57 2.26 8.74 5.93
C ALA A 57 0.75 8.43 5.90
N ASP A 58 0.04 8.93 4.89
CA ASP A 58 -1.32 8.53 4.56
C ASP A 58 -1.28 7.29 3.64
N ARG A 59 -1.58 6.13 4.23
CA ARG A 59 -1.49 4.78 3.66
C ARG A 59 -0.04 4.37 3.37
N PHE A 60 0.33 3.18 3.84
CA PHE A 60 1.66 2.59 3.68
C PHE A 60 1.50 1.06 3.59
N GLU A 61 1.72 0.31 4.68
CA GLU A 61 1.65 -1.15 4.65
C GLU A 61 0.23 -1.72 4.79
N ALA A 62 -0.63 -1.10 5.62
CA ALA A 62 -1.96 -1.61 5.94
C ALA A 62 -2.93 -1.59 4.75
N SER A 63 -2.68 -0.77 3.73
CA SER A 63 -3.49 -0.71 2.51
C SER A 63 -3.32 -1.91 1.59
N SER A 64 -2.15 -2.57 1.58
CA SER A 64 -1.91 -3.73 0.70
C SER A 64 -2.59 -5.00 1.21
N LYS A 65 -2.77 -5.16 2.53
CA LYS A 65 -3.49 -6.31 3.13
C LYS A 65 -4.98 -6.36 2.76
N GLY A 66 -5.55 -5.23 2.31
CA GLY A 66 -6.93 -5.14 1.86
C GLY A 66 -7.16 -5.46 0.38
N LEU A 67 -6.10 -5.68 -0.41
CA LEU A 67 -6.22 -6.00 -1.84
C LEU A 67 -6.96 -7.34 -2.02
N PRO A 68 -7.83 -7.49 -3.04
CA PRO A 68 -8.72 -8.65 -3.21
C PRO A 68 -8.05 -10.05 -3.28
N GLY A 69 -6.72 -10.15 -3.28
CA GLY A 69 -5.95 -11.40 -3.21
C GLY A 69 -5.07 -11.60 -1.96
N ILE A 70 -5.02 -10.64 -1.03
CA ILE A 70 -4.16 -10.67 0.19
C ILE A 70 -4.99 -10.68 1.47
N ARG A 71 -6.32 -10.80 1.37
CA ARG A 71 -7.14 -11.12 2.53
C ARG A 71 -6.79 -12.53 2.99
N LYS A 72 -5.96 -12.64 4.05
CA LYS A 72 -5.95 -13.86 4.86
C LYS A 72 -7.40 -14.07 5.32
N LYS A 73 -8.02 -15.17 4.90
CA LYS A 73 -9.27 -15.66 5.48
C LYS A 73 -8.95 -15.96 6.95
N ILE A 74 -9.23 -15.01 7.85
CA ILE A 74 -9.20 -15.30 9.28
C ILE A 74 -10.53 -15.98 9.54
N GLU A 75 -10.56 -17.31 9.53
CA GLU A 75 -11.69 -18.05 10.07
C GLU A 75 -11.70 -17.82 11.59
N GLN A 76 -12.59 -16.94 12.04
CA GLN A 76 -13.07 -17.01 13.42
C GLN A 76 -13.89 -18.30 13.51
N LYS A 77 -13.36 -19.31 14.22
CA LYS A 77 -14.21 -20.36 14.77
C LYS A 77 -15.01 -19.68 15.89
N ASP A 78 -16.24 -19.30 15.57
CA ASP A 78 -17.22 -18.94 16.58
C ASP A 78 -17.59 -20.20 17.35
N ASP A 79 -16.89 -20.45 18.46
CA ASP A 79 -17.30 -21.44 19.48
C ASP A 79 -18.36 -20.82 20.41
N TYR A 80 -19.37 -20.17 19.81
CA TYR A 80 -20.48 -19.60 20.56
C TYR A 80 -21.59 -20.64 20.70
N ARG A 81 -21.74 -21.17 21.92
CA ARG A 81 -22.83 -22.03 22.34
C ARG A 81 -23.68 -21.27 23.38
N PRO A 82 -24.85 -20.71 23.03
CA PRO A 82 -25.84 -20.39 24.03
C PRO A 82 -26.66 -21.64 24.35
N GLN A 83 -27.06 -21.73 25.62
CA GLN A 83 -27.80 -22.83 26.26
C GLN A 83 -29.02 -23.30 25.46
#